data_AF-A0A7X6R3E7-F1
#
_entry.id   AF-A0A7X6R3E7-F1
#
_cell.length_a   1.000
_cell.length_b   1.000
_cell.length_c   1.000
_cell.angle_alpha   90.00
_cell.angle_beta   90.00
_cell.angle_gamma   90.00
#
_symmetry.space_group_name_H-M   'P 1'
#
loop_
_entity.id
_entity.type
_entity.pdbx_description
1 polymer ?
#
loop_
_entity_poly.entity_id
_entity_poly.type
_entity_poly.pdbx_seq_one_letter_code
_entity_poly.pdbx_strand_id
1 'polypeptide(L)'
;MSLDVRVLGPVRLLVGGEPVAVGGPKPRALLAALTVNRRRAVSSAALADLVWNEEPPDSYAASLQVFVSNIRKALRNSGVDPATVLRTESSGYRLEIDETACDLGRFEAAREAGSRAAELGDHAGAAQLFGSALREWSGRALADLAGLQFADGFATAMDEERLLAASARIDAEIACGRASSVIGELVAMTNEHPLREPLWGQLITALYLSGRQADALEACRKVRGVLADELGIDPGPALVDLEQRVLRQEPLSTVELRQVERLAAAMTETVTEAPGAVRSGRLRMPDGRMVAIAQGGLRIGRMTDNDLVLEDPRASRYHAHIMPSRSGLLIKDLHSANGVFVNEDPIDSGVLLADGDQIRIGGTIITFQALG
;
A
#
# COMPACT_ATOMS: atom_id res chain seq x y z
N MET A 1 -29.89 -9.38 14.05
CA MET A 1 -29.77 -9.13 12.59
C MET A 1 -28.35 -8.66 12.34
N SER A 2 -27.67 -9.14 11.31
CA SER A 2 -26.29 -8.73 11.01
C SER A 2 -26.27 -7.35 10.37
N LEU A 3 -25.41 -6.47 10.85
CA LEU A 3 -25.11 -5.18 10.24
C LEU A 3 -23.96 -5.38 9.26
N ASP A 4 -24.00 -4.77 8.08
CA ASP A 4 -22.91 -4.79 7.11
C ASP A 4 -22.77 -3.43 6.43
N VAL A 5 -21.56 -2.88 6.41
CA VAL A 5 -21.25 -1.61 5.74
C VAL A 5 -20.33 -1.89 4.56
N ARG A 6 -20.72 -1.41 3.37
CA ARG A 6 -19.97 -1.61 2.13
C ARG A 6 -19.38 -0.30 1.65
N VAL A 7 -18.06 -0.27 1.43
CA VAL A 7 -17.32 0.87 0.90
C VAL A 7 -16.37 0.49 -0.25
N LEU A 8 -16.15 -0.80 -0.52
CA LEU A 8 -15.40 -1.32 -1.67
C LEU A 8 -16.30 -1.42 -2.92
N GLY A 9 -16.94 -0.30 -3.23
CA GLY A 9 -17.99 -0.13 -4.22
C GLY A 9 -18.83 1.10 -3.87
N PRO A 10 -20.06 1.21 -4.41
CA PRO A 10 -21.03 2.19 -3.93
C PRO A 10 -21.30 1.99 -2.43
N VAL A 11 -21.44 3.08 -1.68
CA VAL A 11 -21.67 3.04 -0.23
C VAL A 11 -23.02 2.39 0.08
N ARG A 12 -23.01 1.31 0.86
CA ARG A 12 -24.23 0.63 1.32
C ARG A 12 -24.19 0.35 2.81
N LEU A 13 -25.35 0.44 3.43
CA LEU A 13 -25.62 -0.05 4.78
C LEU A 13 -26.65 -1.17 4.63
N LEU A 14 -26.36 -2.36 5.15
CA LEU A 14 -27.28 -3.49 5.12
C LEU A 14 -27.58 -3.97 6.53
N VAL A 15 -28.82 -4.40 6.75
CA VAL A 15 -29.26 -5.05 7.98
C VAL A 15 -29.98 -6.35 7.62
N GLY A 16 -29.45 -7.48 8.09
CA GLY A 16 -29.96 -8.80 7.72
C GLY A 16 -29.81 -9.11 6.22
N GLY A 17 -28.86 -8.46 5.53
CA GLY A 17 -28.66 -8.57 4.08
C GLY A 17 -29.50 -7.61 3.24
N GLU A 18 -30.45 -6.89 3.84
CA GLU A 18 -31.32 -5.94 3.13
C GLU A 18 -30.74 -4.50 3.16
N PRO A 19 -30.74 -3.77 2.03
CA PRO A 19 -30.26 -2.39 1.98
C PRO A 19 -31.10 -1.45 2.86
N VAL A 20 -30.42 -0.62 3.65
CA VAL A 20 -31.00 0.43 4.48
C VAL A 20 -30.74 1.79 3.85
N ALA A 21 -31.80 2.60 3.71
CA ALA A 21 -31.70 3.93 3.12
C ALA A 21 -30.97 4.91 4.05
N VAL A 22 -29.70 5.17 3.77
CA VAL A 22 -28.84 6.13 4.51
C VAL A 22 -29.20 7.59 4.16
N GLY A 23 -29.89 7.81 3.03
CA GLY A 23 -30.28 9.13 2.53
C GLY A 23 -29.46 9.56 1.31
N GLY A 24 -29.36 10.88 1.09
CA GLY A 24 -28.66 11.47 -0.06
C GLY A 24 -27.12 11.38 0.01
N PRO A 25 -26.40 12.03 -0.92
CA PRO A 25 -24.94 11.94 -1.02
C PRO A 25 -24.19 12.35 0.26
N LYS A 26 -24.64 13.40 0.96
CA LYS A 26 -23.96 13.93 2.16
C LYS A 26 -24.06 12.97 3.39
N PRO A 27 -25.22 12.41 3.75
CA PRO A 27 -25.29 11.31 4.73
C PRO A 27 -24.46 10.08 4.35
N ARG A 28 -24.40 9.71 3.07
CA ARG A 28 -23.55 8.58 2.61
C ARG A 28 -22.07 8.92 2.72
N ALA A 29 -21.66 10.14 2.40
CA ALA A 29 -20.29 10.62 2.60
C ALA A 29 -19.89 10.59 4.09
N LEU A 30 -20.81 10.99 4.99
CA LEU A 30 -20.59 10.87 6.43
C LEU A 30 -20.39 9.41 6.86
N LEU A 31 -21.25 8.49 6.38
CA LEU A 31 -21.11 7.06 6.68
C LEU A 31 -19.76 6.54 6.17
N ALA A 32 -19.42 6.82 4.91
CA ALA A 32 -18.15 6.42 4.31
C ALA A 32 -16.94 6.95 5.09
N ALA A 33 -16.92 8.24 5.42
CA ALA A 33 -15.84 8.87 6.18
C ALA A 33 -15.62 8.18 7.55
N LEU A 34 -16.72 7.84 8.24
CA LEU A 34 -16.65 7.11 9.51
C LEU A 34 -16.24 5.64 9.34
N THR A 35 -16.62 5.00 8.23
CA THR A 35 -16.22 3.61 7.92
C THR A 35 -14.74 3.51 7.54
N VAL A 36 -14.23 4.45 6.75
CA VAL A 36 -12.79 4.52 6.41
C VAL A 36 -11.96 4.78 7.67
N ASN A 37 -12.46 5.62 8.59
CA ASN A 37 -11.84 5.90 9.89
C ASN A 37 -12.38 5.00 11.02
N ARG A 38 -12.80 3.77 10.70
CA ARG A 38 -13.46 2.86 11.65
C ARG A 38 -12.68 2.70 12.97
N ARG A 39 -13.43 2.54 14.06
CA ARG A 39 -12.94 2.43 15.46
C ARG A 39 -12.21 3.66 16.02
N ARG A 40 -12.09 4.74 15.25
CA ARG A 40 -11.59 6.04 15.73
C ARG A 40 -12.75 7.04 15.79
N ALA A 41 -12.68 7.95 16.77
CA ALA A 41 -13.56 9.10 16.78
C ALA A 41 -13.07 10.10 15.73
N VAL A 42 -13.97 10.58 14.87
CA VAL A 42 -13.69 11.64 13.91
C VAL A 42 -14.39 12.91 14.38
N SER A 43 -13.65 14.02 14.46
CA SER A 43 -14.20 15.28 14.94
C SER A 43 -15.28 15.80 14.00
N SER A 44 -16.22 16.59 14.53
CA SER A 44 -17.27 17.19 13.71
C SER A 44 -16.71 18.13 12.63
N ALA A 45 -15.61 18.82 12.91
CA ALA A 45 -14.91 19.67 11.95
C ALA A 45 -14.30 18.84 10.82
N ALA A 46 -13.53 17.79 11.13
CA ALA A 46 -12.94 16.91 10.11
C ALA A 46 -14.01 16.21 9.27
N LEU A 47 -15.11 15.77 9.88
CA LEU A 47 -16.24 15.21 9.13
C LEU A 47 -16.86 16.25 8.20
N ALA A 48 -16.89 17.52 8.59
CA ALA A 48 -17.39 18.58 7.72
C ALA A 48 -16.45 18.78 6.52
N ASP A 49 -15.14 18.84 6.74
CA ASP A 49 -14.16 19.00 5.66
C ASP A 49 -14.27 17.85 4.65
N LEU A 50 -14.39 16.60 5.12
CA LEU A 50 -14.56 15.43 4.26
C LEU A 50 -15.89 15.47 3.48
N VAL A 51 -16.99 15.83 4.15
CA VAL A 51 -18.33 15.81 3.53
C VAL A 51 -18.51 16.96 2.54
N TRP A 52 -17.83 18.10 2.73
CA TRP A 52 -17.97 19.31 1.92
C TRP A 52 -16.71 19.73 1.14
N ASN A 53 -15.70 18.87 0.99
CA ASN A 53 -14.43 19.20 0.31
C ASN A 53 -13.80 20.49 0.86
N GLU A 54 -13.62 20.57 2.18
CA GLU A 54 -13.00 21.71 2.88
C GLU A 54 -13.77 23.04 2.77
N GLU A 55 -14.98 23.04 2.19
CA GLU A 55 -15.88 24.20 2.12
C GLU A 55 -17.19 23.97 2.91
N PRO A 56 -17.13 23.72 4.24
CA PRO A 56 -18.32 23.50 5.03
C PRO A 56 -19.13 24.80 5.20
N PRO A 57 -20.47 24.73 5.22
CA PRO A 57 -21.30 25.90 5.54
C PRO A 57 -21.15 26.28 7.02
N ASP A 58 -21.40 27.54 7.38
CA ASP A 58 -21.35 28.02 8.79
C ASP A 58 -22.21 27.15 9.74
N SER A 59 -23.29 26.57 9.22
CA SER A 59 -24.20 25.67 9.93
C SER A 59 -23.87 24.18 9.78
N TYR A 60 -22.62 23.82 9.49
CA TYR A 60 -22.22 22.42 9.27
C TYR A 60 -22.55 21.53 10.47
N ALA A 61 -22.39 22.03 11.69
CA ALA A 61 -22.64 21.25 12.91
C ALA A 61 -24.10 20.79 13.01
N ALA A 62 -25.05 21.69 12.74
CA ALA A 62 -26.47 21.36 12.68
C ALA A 62 -26.78 20.38 11.55
N SER A 63 -26.14 20.56 10.38
CA SER A 63 -26.32 19.67 9.22
C SER A 63 -25.81 18.25 9.51
N LEU A 64 -24.65 18.11 10.14
CA LEU A 64 -24.12 16.82 10.57
C LEU A 64 -25.04 16.12 11.57
N GLN A 65 -25.61 16.86 12.54
CA GLN A 65 -26.58 16.28 13.48
C GLN A 65 -27.83 15.74 12.76
N VAL A 66 -28.32 16.42 11.72
CA VAL A 66 -29.42 15.94 10.88
C VAL A 66 -29.03 14.65 10.15
N PHE A 67 -27.84 14.60 9.55
CA PHE A 67 -27.36 13.40 8.87
C PHE A 67 -27.22 12.21 9.83
N VAL A 68 -26.61 12.42 11.00
CA VAL A 68 -26.51 11.41 12.06
C VAL A 68 -27.89 10.95 12.52
N SER A 69 -28.81 11.86 12.76
CA SER A 69 -30.19 11.53 13.16
C SER A 69 -30.90 10.66 12.12
N ASN A 70 -30.73 10.96 10.83
CA ASN A 70 -31.30 10.18 9.74
C ASN A 70 -30.72 8.76 9.68
N ILE A 71 -29.40 8.61 9.81
CA ILE A 71 -28.73 7.30 9.85
C ILE A 71 -29.21 6.50 11.06
N ARG A 72 -29.27 7.12 12.24
CA ARG A 72 -29.75 6.48 13.47
C ARG A 72 -31.22 6.05 13.37
N LYS A 73 -32.06 6.85 12.71
CA LYS A 73 -33.46 6.50 12.45
C LYS A 73 -33.57 5.30 11.51
N ALA A 74 -32.74 5.26 10.45
CA ALA A 74 -32.72 4.16 9.50
C ALA A 74 -32.28 2.83 10.16
N LEU A 75 -31.25 2.87 11.02
CA LEU A 75 -30.82 1.73 11.83
C LEU A 75 -31.93 1.24 12.79
N ARG A 76 -32.58 2.17 13.51
CA ARG A 76 -33.68 1.85 14.43
C ARG A 76 -34.86 1.19 13.73
N ASN A 77 -35.25 1.71 12.57
CA ASN A 77 -36.33 1.14 11.76
C ASN A 77 -36.00 -0.28 11.26
N SER A 78 -34.71 -0.61 11.19
CA SER A 78 -34.21 -1.92 10.78
C SER A 78 -33.95 -2.85 11.98
N GLY A 79 -34.36 -2.47 13.20
CA GLY A 79 -34.23 -3.29 14.41
C GLY A 79 -32.83 -3.31 15.01
N VAL A 80 -31.96 -2.36 14.66
CA VAL A 80 -30.62 -2.19 15.23
C VAL A 80 -30.63 -1.01 16.20
N ASP A 81 -30.03 -1.16 17.37
CA ASP A 81 -29.86 -0.02 18.30
C ASP A 81 -28.86 0.98 17.71
N PRO A 82 -29.29 2.20 17.33
CA PRO A 82 -28.39 3.17 16.73
C PRO A 82 -27.31 3.70 17.69
N ALA A 83 -27.55 3.66 19.00
CA ALA A 83 -26.63 4.20 19.99
C ALA A 83 -25.39 3.30 20.18
N THR A 84 -25.50 2.01 19.86
CA THR A 84 -24.37 1.08 19.92
C THR A 84 -23.50 1.17 18.68
N VAL A 85 -24.08 1.51 17.52
CA VAL A 85 -23.41 1.55 16.21
C VAL A 85 -22.83 2.91 15.88
N LEU A 86 -23.61 3.99 15.99
CA LEU A 86 -23.15 5.34 15.65
C LEU A 86 -23.11 6.17 16.93
N ARG A 87 -21.94 6.20 17.58
CA ARG A 87 -21.72 6.85 18.87
C ARG A 87 -21.43 8.34 18.68
N THR A 88 -21.98 9.15 19.58
CA THR A 88 -21.57 10.55 19.74
C THR A 88 -20.48 10.58 20.80
N GLU A 89 -19.34 11.14 20.42
CA GLU A 89 -18.21 11.39 21.32
C GLU A 89 -18.14 12.90 21.62
N SER A 90 -17.35 13.29 22.62
CA SER A 90 -17.30 14.68 23.11
C SER A 90 -17.00 15.74 22.03
N SER A 91 -16.31 15.39 20.95
CA SER A 91 -15.97 16.29 19.84
C SER A 91 -16.41 15.81 18.45
N GLY A 92 -17.17 14.72 18.35
CA GLY A 92 -17.48 14.13 17.04
C GLY A 92 -18.27 12.84 17.09
N TYR A 93 -17.99 11.95 16.13
CA TYR A 93 -18.73 10.71 15.96
C TYR A 93 -17.80 9.54 15.71
N ARG A 94 -18.24 8.35 16.11
CA ARG A 94 -17.54 7.08 15.89
C ARG A 94 -18.52 6.05 15.37
N LEU A 95 -18.13 5.36 14.31
CA LEU A 95 -18.83 4.17 13.84
C LEU A 95 -18.21 2.94 14.54
N GLU A 96 -19.02 2.30 15.36
CA GLU A 96 -18.69 1.12 16.15
C GLU A 96 -19.29 -0.12 15.49
N ILE A 97 -18.49 -0.76 14.65
CA ILE A 97 -18.83 -2.00 13.95
C ILE A 97 -17.67 -2.98 14.05
N ASP A 98 -18.01 -4.28 14.02
CA ASP A 98 -17.01 -5.34 13.92
C ASP A 98 -16.26 -5.28 12.59
N GLU A 99 -15.02 -5.78 12.55
CA GLU A 99 -14.24 -5.83 11.30
C GLU A 99 -14.93 -6.70 10.24
N THR A 100 -15.62 -7.75 10.67
CA THR A 100 -16.37 -8.65 9.78
C THR A 100 -17.71 -8.06 9.34
N ALA A 101 -18.16 -6.95 9.94
CA ALA A 101 -19.35 -6.19 9.56
C ALA A 101 -19.05 -5.09 8.53
N CYS A 102 -17.87 -5.12 7.91
CA CYS A 102 -17.43 -4.17 6.89
C CYS A 102 -16.67 -4.92 5.78
N ASP A 103 -16.96 -4.63 4.51
CA ASP A 103 -16.20 -5.21 3.39
C ASP A 103 -14.72 -4.85 3.41
N LEU A 104 -14.38 -3.60 3.74
CA LEU A 104 -13.00 -3.16 3.93
C LEU A 104 -12.29 -3.94 5.04
N GLY A 105 -12.95 -4.17 6.17
CA GLY A 105 -12.38 -4.96 7.27
C GLY A 105 -12.16 -6.42 6.88
N ARG A 106 -13.12 -7.04 6.19
CA ARG A 106 -12.98 -8.41 5.67
C ARG A 106 -11.89 -8.52 4.60
N PHE A 107 -11.78 -7.55 3.70
CA PHE A 107 -10.72 -7.47 2.71
C PHE A 107 -9.35 -7.43 3.36
N GLU A 108 -9.12 -6.50 4.30
CA GLU A 108 -7.85 -6.35 5.00
C GLU A 108 -7.48 -7.61 5.79
N ALA A 109 -8.43 -8.16 6.56
CA ALA A 109 -8.20 -9.38 7.34
C ALA A 109 -7.87 -10.60 6.46
N ALA A 110 -8.57 -10.77 5.34
CA ALA A 110 -8.32 -11.86 4.40
C ALA A 110 -6.97 -11.68 3.68
N ARG A 111 -6.60 -10.45 3.32
CA ARG A 111 -5.29 -10.13 2.72
C ARG A 111 -4.16 -10.47 3.68
N GLU A 112 -4.24 -10.02 4.93
CA GLU A 112 -3.23 -10.32 5.95
C GLU A 112 -3.11 -11.82 6.25
N ALA A 113 -4.24 -12.52 6.32
CA ALA A 113 -4.24 -13.97 6.50
C ALA A 113 -3.62 -14.68 5.29
N GLY A 114 -3.89 -14.20 4.07
CA GLY A 114 -3.30 -14.72 2.83
C GLY A 114 -1.78 -14.55 2.80
N SER A 115 -1.27 -13.38 3.19
CA SER A 115 0.17 -13.13 3.28
C SER A 115 0.84 -14.07 4.29
N ARG A 116 0.27 -14.23 5.48
CA ARG A 116 0.78 -15.19 6.48
C ARG A 116 0.78 -16.63 5.97
N ALA A 117 -0.27 -17.05 5.26
CA ALA A 117 -0.33 -18.38 4.67
C ALA A 117 0.78 -18.57 3.62
N ALA A 118 1.01 -17.57 2.76
CA ALA A 118 2.08 -17.61 1.75
C ALA A 118 3.48 -17.66 2.38
N GLU A 119 3.72 -16.91 3.45
CA GLU A 119 4.97 -16.91 4.22
C GLU A 119 5.27 -18.29 4.83
N LEU A 120 4.25 -18.98 5.31
CA LEU A 120 4.31 -20.33 5.86
C LEU A 120 4.37 -21.43 4.79
N GLY A 121 4.30 -21.08 3.50
CA GLY A 121 4.33 -22.03 2.39
C GLY A 121 2.98 -22.67 2.05
N ASP A 122 1.89 -22.25 2.69
CA ASP A 122 0.53 -22.67 2.35
C ASP A 122 -0.03 -21.82 1.20
N HIS A 123 0.44 -22.11 -0.01
CA HIS A 123 0.00 -21.39 -1.21
C HIS A 123 -1.45 -21.65 -1.58
N ALA A 124 -1.98 -22.83 -1.24
CA ALA A 124 -3.38 -23.14 -1.49
C ALA A 124 -4.29 -22.30 -0.59
N GLY A 125 -3.97 -22.21 0.70
CA GLY A 125 -4.65 -21.32 1.64
C GLY A 125 -4.51 -19.86 1.25
N ALA A 126 -3.31 -19.42 0.88
CA ALA A 126 -3.06 -18.06 0.42
C ALA A 126 -3.92 -17.67 -0.78
N ALA A 127 -3.97 -18.51 -1.82
CA ALA A 127 -4.79 -18.26 -3.01
C ALA A 127 -6.28 -18.13 -2.67
N GLN A 128 -6.80 -18.98 -1.77
CA GLN A 128 -8.19 -18.91 -1.32
C GLN A 128 -8.49 -17.65 -0.51
N LEU A 129 -7.57 -17.21 0.35
CA LEU A 129 -7.72 -16.04 1.19
C LEU A 129 -7.66 -14.75 0.37
N PHE A 130 -6.67 -14.60 -0.52
CA PHE A 130 -6.64 -13.46 -1.45
C PHE A 130 -7.84 -13.46 -2.40
N GLY A 131 -8.28 -14.62 -2.88
CA GLY A 131 -9.51 -14.74 -3.67
C GLY A 131 -10.75 -14.31 -2.89
N SER A 132 -10.80 -14.58 -1.59
CA SER A 132 -11.89 -14.11 -0.71
C SER A 132 -11.84 -12.60 -0.49
N ALA A 133 -10.64 -12.03 -0.30
CA ALA A 133 -10.44 -10.59 -0.22
C ALA A 133 -10.98 -9.90 -1.49
N LEU A 134 -10.58 -10.37 -2.68
CA LEU A 134 -11.01 -9.79 -3.96
C LEU A 134 -12.52 -9.88 -4.20
N ARG A 135 -13.23 -10.85 -3.60
CA ARG A 135 -14.69 -10.97 -3.69
C ARG A 135 -15.46 -9.94 -2.86
N GLU A 136 -14.81 -9.24 -1.94
CA GLU A 136 -15.45 -8.15 -1.18
C GLU A 136 -15.73 -6.91 -2.05
N TRP A 137 -15.05 -6.82 -3.20
CA TRP A 137 -15.17 -5.71 -4.13
C TRP A 137 -16.39 -5.83 -5.03
N SER A 138 -17.14 -4.73 -5.14
CA SER A 138 -18.31 -4.60 -6.01
C SER A 138 -18.19 -3.48 -7.05
N GLY A 139 -17.04 -2.82 -7.11
CA GLY A 139 -16.72 -1.75 -8.06
C GLY A 139 -15.60 -0.85 -7.53
N ARG A 140 -15.45 0.34 -8.12
CA ARG A 140 -14.58 1.39 -7.59
C ARG A 140 -14.99 1.73 -6.15
N ALA A 141 -14.03 1.82 -5.23
CA ALA A 141 -14.33 2.18 -3.85
C ALA A 141 -15.01 3.56 -3.79
N LEU A 142 -16.05 3.67 -2.94
CA LEU A 142 -16.87 4.87 -2.78
C LEU A 142 -17.43 5.43 -4.11
N ALA A 143 -17.77 4.57 -5.08
CA ALA A 143 -18.13 4.97 -6.44
C ALA A 143 -19.24 6.04 -6.54
N ASP A 144 -20.23 6.02 -5.66
CA ASP A 144 -21.34 6.98 -5.65
C ASP A 144 -20.99 8.33 -5.00
N LEU A 145 -19.74 8.49 -4.56
CA LEU A 145 -19.17 9.69 -3.96
C LEU A 145 -17.97 10.25 -4.76
N ALA A 146 -17.76 9.75 -5.99
CA ALA A 146 -16.75 10.28 -6.90
C ALA A 146 -16.86 11.82 -7.05
N GLY A 147 -15.71 12.51 -7.04
CA GLY A 147 -15.63 13.97 -7.01
C GLY A 147 -15.50 14.58 -5.61
N LEU A 148 -15.69 13.79 -4.54
CA LEU A 148 -15.23 14.18 -3.20
C LEU A 148 -13.75 13.82 -3.05
N GLN A 149 -12.91 14.78 -2.64
CA GLN A 149 -11.45 14.63 -2.62
C GLN A 149 -11.01 13.44 -1.76
N PHE A 150 -11.62 13.25 -0.60
CA PHE A 150 -11.29 12.11 0.26
C PHE A 150 -11.71 10.77 -0.36
N ALA A 151 -12.82 10.75 -1.11
CA ALA A 151 -13.33 9.53 -1.72
C ALA A 151 -12.46 9.12 -2.91
N ASP A 152 -12.05 10.09 -3.73
CA ASP A 152 -11.12 9.87 -4.83
C ASP A 152 -9.73 9.43 -4.33
N GLY A 153 -9.22 10.08 -3.27
CA GLY A 153 -7.95 9.67 -2.64
C GLY A 153 -8.00 8.28 -2.03
N PHE A 154 -9.08 7.94 -1.33
CA PHE A 154 -9.30 6.60 -0.79
C PHE A 154 -9.43 5.55 -1.90
N ALA A 155 -10.16 5.85 -2.98
CA ALA A 155 -10.31 4.95 -4.11
C ALA A 155 -8.96 4.62 -4.77
N THR A 156 -8.13 5.63 -5.04
CA THR A 156 -6.79 5.43 -5.59
C THR A 156 -5.94 4.54 -4.68
N ALA A 157 -5.91 4.81 -3.38
CA ALA A 157 -5.15 3.99 -2.43
C ALA A 157 -5.65 2.53 -2.38
N MET A 158 -6.97 2.33 -2.45
CA MET A 158 -7.54 0.99 -2.41
C MET A 158 -7.39 0.23 -3.73
N ASP A 159 -7.37 0.91 -4.88
CA ASP A 159 -7.08 0.28 -6.16
C ASP A 159 -5.67 -0.34 -6.18
N GLU A 160 -4.69 0.32 -5.53
CA GLU A 160 -3.36 -0.25 -5.30
C GLU A 160 -3.41 -1.52 -4.44
N GLU A 161 -4.10 -1.47 -3.30
CA GLU A 161 -4.24 -2.64 -2.41
C GLU A 161 -4.95 -3.81 -3.10
N ARG A 162 -5.97 -3.52 -3.93
CA ARG A 162 -6.67 -4.52 -4.73
C ARG A 162 -5.72 -5.19 -5.72
N LEU A 163 -4.90 -4.40 -6.40
CA LEU A 163 -3.92 -4.89 -7.36
C LEU A 163 -2.85 -5.75 -6.69
N LEU A 164 -2.35 -5.35 -5.51
CA LEU A 164 -1.41 -6.14 -4.72
C LEU A 164 -2.03 -7.48 -4.29
N ALA A 165 -3.29 -7.50 -3.85
CA ALA A 165 -3.99 -8.74 -3.50
C ALA A 165 -4.20 -9.65 -4.71
N ALA A 166 -4.51 -9.09 -5.89
CA ALA A 166 -4.62 -9.84 -7.14
C ALA A 166 -3.28 -10.45 -7.55
N SER A 167 -2.21 -9.66 -7.50
CA SER A 167 -0.83 -10.11 -7.75
C SER A 167 -0.44 -11.25 -6.82
N ALA A 168 -0.62 -11.09 -5.51
CA ALA A 168 -0.26 -12.12 -4.53
C ALA A 168 -1.08 -13.42 -4.68
N ARG A 169 -2.36 -13.30 -5.08
CA ARG A 169 -3.17 -14.47 -5.44
C ARG A 169 -2.56 -15.21 -6.62
N ILE A 170 -2.16 -14.49 -7.67
CA ILE A 170 -1.55 -15.06 -8.87
C ILE A 170 -0.24 -15.79 -8.53
N ASP A 171 0.62 -15.20 -7.70
CA ASP A 171 1.85 -15.86 -7.24
C ASP A 171 1.55 -17.17 -6.49
N ALA A 172 0.52 -17.16 -5.65
CA ALA A 172 0.06 -18.36 -4.94
C ALA A 172 -0.50 -19.43 -5.90
N GLU A 173 -1.24 -19.04 -6.95
CA GLU A 173 -1.74 -19.96 -7.98
C GLU A 173 -0.59 -20.58 -8.79
N ILE A 174 0.39 -19.77 -9.20
CA ILE A 174 1.60 -20.24 -9.89
C ILE A 174 2.38 -21.19 -8.99
N ALA A 175 2.56 -20.86 -7.71
CA ALA A 175 3.24 -21.71 -6.73
C ALA A 175 2.53 -23.06 -6.52
N CYS A 176 1.22 -23.11 -6.69
CA CYS A 176 0.44 -24.34 -6.69
C CYS A 176 0.45 -25.11 -8.03
N GLY A 177 1.24 -24.69 -9.02
CA GLY A 177 1.31 -25.32 -10.34
C GLY A 177 0.10 -25.01 -11.23
N ARG A 178 -0.67 -23.96 -10.92
CA ARG A 178 -1.85 -23.53 -11.69
C ARG A 178 -1.56 -22.31 -12.56
N ALA A 179 -0.33 -22.20 -13.06
CA ALA A 179 0.11 -21.08 -13.91
C ALA A 179 -0.79 -20.83 -15.14
N SER A 180 -1.30 -21.90 -15.77
CA SER A 180 -2.12 -21.76 -16.97
C SER A 180 -3.48 -21.09 -16.72
N SER A 181 -4.03 -21.18 -15.50
CA SER A 181 -5.36 -20.61 -15.19
C SER A 181 -5.35 -19.09 -15.02
N VAL A 182 -4.19 -18.50 -14.73
CA VAL A 182 -4.05 -17.06 -14.46
C VAL A 182 -3.60 -16.24 -15.68
N ILE A 183 -3.21 -16.88 -16.78
CA ILE A 183 -2.69 -16.18 -17.98
C ILE A 183 -3.70 -15.17 -18.54
N GLY A 184 -4.98 -15.55 -18.66
CA GLY A 184 -6.00 -14.66 -19.23
C GLY A 184 -6.21 -13.38 -18.40
N GLU A 185 -6.17 -13.52 -17.07
CA GLU A 185 -6.27 -12.40 -16.14
C GLU A 185 -5.00 -11.53 -16.16
N LEU A 186 -3.82 -12.14 -16.18
CA LEU A 186 -2.55 -11.42 -16.31
C LEU A 186 -2.45 -10.62 -17.62
N VAL A 187 -2.97 -11.15 -18.73
CA VAL A 187 -3.08 -10.40 -20.00
C VAL A 187 -3.97 -9.16 -19.84
N ALA A 188 -5.11 -9.29 -19.15
CA ALA A 188 -5.98 -8.14 -18.89
C ALA A 188 -5.27 -7.10 -18.00
N MET A 189 -4.66 -7.54 -16.90
CA MET A 189 -3.97 -6.68 -15.94
C MET A 189 -2.76 -5.96 -16.55
N THR A 190 -1.98 -6.63 -17.42
CA THR A 190 -0.84 -6.01 -18.13
C THR A 190 -1.28 -5.02 -19.21
N ASN A 191 -2.47 -5.17 -19.78
CA ASN A 191 -3.03 -4.16 -20.68
C ASN A 191 -3.58 -2.95 -19.91
N GLU A 192 -4.15 -3.16 -18.71
CA GLU A 192 -4.67 -2.10 -17.85
C GLU A 192 -3.55 -1.32 -17.12
N HIS A 193 -2.48 -2.02 -16.73
CA HIS A 193 -1.33 -1.47 -16.01
C HIS A 193 -0.01 -1.76 -16.76
N PRO A 194 0.15 -1.23 -17.99
CA PRO A 194 1.26 -1.59 -18.88
C PRO A 194 2.65 -1.22 -18.34
N LEU A 195 2.74 -0.25 -17.44
CA LEU A 195 4.01 0.21 -16.85
C LEU A 195 4.41 -0.57 -15.58
N ARG A 196 3.64 -1.59 -15.18
CA ARG A 196 3.96 -2.38 -13.99
C ARG A 196 4.70 -3.65 -14.33
N GLU A 197 6.02 -3.55 -14.34
CA GLU A 197 6.94 -4.66 -14.58
C GLU A 197 6.65 -5.93 -13.77
N PRO A 198 6.25 -5.89 -12.49
CA PRO A 198 5.93 -7.11 -11.75
C PRO A 198 4.83 -7.96 -12.39
N LEU A 199 3.79 -7.33 -12.95
CA LEU A 199 2.70 -8.04 -13.63
C LEU A 199 3.19 -8.73 -14.91
N TRP A 200 4.11 -8.08 -15.63
CA TRP A 200 4.77 -8.68 -16.78
C TRP A 200 5.63 -9.87 -16.37
N GLY A 201 6.36 -9.77 -15.26
CA GLY A 201 7.14 -10.88 -14.71
C GLY A 201 6.28 -12.10 -14.40
N GLN A 202 5.12 -11.89 -13.79
CA GLN A 202 4.15 -12.96 -13.54
C GLN A 202 3.58 -13.54 -14.83
N LEU A 203 3.25 -12.71 -15.83
CA LEU A 203 2.76 -13.18 -17.14
C LEU A 203 3.80 -14.04 -17.87
N ILE A 204 5.05 -13.56 -17.95
CA ILE A 204 6.16 -14.27 -18.59
C ILE A 204 6.40 -15.61 -17.87
N THR A 205 6.41 -15.59 -16.54
CA THR A 205 6.57 -16.80 -15.70
C THR A 205 5.43 -17.79 -15.95
N ALA A 206 4.18 -17.33 -15.95
CA ALA A 206 3.01 -18.18 -16.14
C ALA A 206 2.97 -18.82 -17.53
N LEU A 207 3.32 -18.05 -18.57
CA LEU A 207 3.44 -18.54 -19.95
C LEU A 207 4.55 -19.60 -20.05
N TYR A 208 5.72 -19.31 -19.51
CA TYR A 208 6.87 -20.22 -19.56
C TYR A 208 6.59 -21.54 -18.82
N LEU A 209 6.07 -21.48 -17.59
CA LEU A 209 5.69 -22.67 -16.81
C LEU A 209 4.56 -23.49 -17.45
N SER A 210 3.76 -22.87 -18.34
CA SER A 210 2.73 -23.54 -19.13
C SER A 210 3.24 -24.11 -20.46
N GLY A 211 4.56 -24.14 -20.68
CA GLY A 211 5.17 -24.63 -21.92
C GLY A 211 5.07 -23.67 -23.10
N ARG A 212 4.64 -22.42 -22.89
CA ARG A 212 4.44 -21.40 -23.92
C ARG A 212 5.66 -20.47 -24.02
N GLN A 213 6.84 -21.04 -24.23
CA GLN A 213 8.11 -20.28 -24.26
C GLN A 213 8.10 -19.16 -25.30
N ALA A 214 7.57 -19.40 -26.49
CA ALA A 214 7.49 -18.39 -27.55
C ALA A 214 6.68 -17.16 -27.11
N ASP A 215 5.53 -17.39 -26.48
CA ASP A 215 4.64 -16.34 -25.98
C ASP A 215 5.27 -15.60 -24.80
N ALA A 216 6.02 -16.30 -23.93
CA ALA A 216 6.76 -15.67 -22.84
C ALA A 216 7.82 -14.68 -23.39
N LEU A 217 8.58 -15.08 -24.43
CA LEU A 217 9.54 -14.20 -25.09
C LEU A 217 8.87 -13.06 -25.87
N GLU A 218 7.67 -13.29 -26.43
CA GLU A 218 6.86 -12.23 -27.03
C GLU A 218 6.43 -11.20 -25.98
N ALA A 219 6.01 -11.64 -24.79
CA ALA A 219 5.69 -10.75 -23.67
C ALA A 219 6.92 -9.92 -23.23
N CYS A 220 8.13 -10.50 -23.18
CA CYS A 220 9.38 -9.76 -22.92
C CYS A 220 9.61 -8.64 -23.95
N ARG A 221 9.39 -8.92 -25.23
CA ARG A 221 9.52 -7.90 -26.29
C ARG A 221 8.46 -6.81 -26.16
N LYS A 222 7.22 -7.20 -25.83
CA LYS A 222 6.11 -6.26 -25.67
C LYS A 222 6.35 -5.28 -24.52
N VAL A 223 6.74 -5.77 -23.33
CA VAL A 223 7.02 -4.88 -22.19
C VAL A 223 8.20 -3.96 -22.47
N ARG A 224 9.26 -4.45 -23.12
CA ARG A 224 10.40 -3.63 -23.52
C ARG A 224 9.99 -2.49 -24.46
N GLY A 225 9.14 -2.78 -25.45
CA GLY A 225 8.58 -1.76 -26.34
C GLY A 225 7.76 -0.72 -25.58
N VAL A 226 6.84 -1.17 -24.71
CA VAL A 226 6.02 -0.28 -23.87
C VAL A 226 6.87 0.64 -22.99
N LEU A 227 7.88 0.11 -22.29
CA LEU A 227 8.74 0.92 -21.41
C LEU A 227 9.62 1.90 -22.19
N ALA A 228 10.13 1.49 -23.35
CA ALA A 228 10.90 2.36 -24.22
C ALA A 228 10.04 3.49 -24.80
N ASP A 229 8.84 3.17 -25.27
CA ASP A 229 7.95 4.14 -25.92
C ASP A 229 7.32 5.13 -24.92
N GLU A 230 6.87 4.64 -23.76
CA GLU A 230 6.15 5.47 -22.77
C GLU A 230 7.07 6.18 -21.77
N LEU A 231 8.20 5.58 -21.42
CA LEU A 231 9.10 6.09 -20.37
C LEU A 231 10.53 6.35 -20.85
N GLY A 232 10.94 5.85 -22.03
CA GLY A 232 12.32 5.97 -22.52
C GLY A 232 13.33 5.17 -21.70
N ILE A 233 12.88 4.11 -21.03
CA ILE A 233 13.71 3.27 -20.15
C ILE A 233 13.76 1.82 -20.62
N ASP A 234 14.82 1.12 -20.24
CA ASP A 234 14.93 -0.33 -20.39
C ASP A 234 14.22 -1.08 -19.25
N PRO A 235 13.84 -2.36 -19.45
CA PRO A 235 13.32 -3.21 -18.38
C PRO A 235 14.31 -3.36 -17.22
N GLY A 236 13.78 -3.42 -16.00
CA GLY A 236 14.54 -3.62 -14.79
C GLY A 236 15.22 -4.99 -14.71
N PRO A 237 16.20 -5.17 -13.80
CA PRO A 237 17.03 -6.37 -13.72
C PRO A 237 16.24 -7.67 -13.55
N ALA A 238 15.12 -7.64 -12.82
CA ALA A 238 14.28 -8.82 -12.61
C ALA A 238 13.66 -9.35 -13.91
N LEU A 239 13.19 -8.47 -14.79
CA LEU A 239 12.66 -8.87 -16.10
C LEU A 239 13.77 -9.32 -17.05
N VAL A 240 14.93 -8.66 -17.00
CA VAL A 240 16.10 -9.05 -17.82
C VAL A 240 16.59 -10.44 -17.42
N ASP A 241 16.72 -10.74 -16.12
CA ASP A 241 17.10 -12.06 -15.63
C ASP A 241 16.08 -13.13 -16.06
N LEU A 242 14.79 -12.86 -15.86
CA LEU A 242 13.72 -13.76 -16.28
C LEU A 242 13.78 -14.05 -17.79
N GLU A 243 13.98 -13.04 -18.63
CA GLU A 243 14.17 -13.21 -20.08
C GLU A 243 15.36 -14.13 -20.39
N GLN A 244 16.51 -13.94 -19.72
CA GLN A 244 17.69 -14.80 -19.91
C GLN A 244 17.43 -16.25 -19.51
N ARG A 245 16.74 -16.49 -18.39
CA ARG A 245 16.35 -17.83 -17.94
C ARG A 245 15.42 -18.51 -18.94
N VAL A 246 14.43 -17.77 -19.45
CA VAL A 246 13.50 -18.26 -20.49
C VAL A 246 14.25 -18.59 -21.78
N LEU A 247 15.20 -17.75 -22.22
CA LEU A 247 16.02 -18.00 -23.42
C LEU A 247 16.86 -19.27 -23.30
N ARG A 248 17.44 -19.53 -22.12
CA ARG A 248 18.28 -20.70 -21.83
C ARG A 248 17.51 -21.96 -21.46
N GLN A 249 16.18 -21.87 -21.43
CA GLN A 249 15.29 -22.95 -20.98
C GLN A 249 15.63 -23.43 -19.56
N GLU A 250 16.06 -22.52 -18.69
CA GLU A 250 16.35 -22.85 -17.30
C GLU A 250 15.03 -23.13 -16.55
N PRO A 251 15.01 -24.11 -15.63
CA PRO A 251 13.83 -24.31 -14.79
C PRO A 251 13.59 -23.07 -13.91
N LEU A 252 12.35 -22.61 -13.87
CA LEU A 252 11.90 -21.65 -12.86
C LEU A 252 11.37 -22.46 -11.68
N SER A 253 12.04 -22.40 -10.53
CA SER A 253 11.41 -22.90 -9.31
C SER A 253 10.50 -21.81 -8.74
N THR A 254 9.31 -22.21 -8.31
CA THR A 254 8.34 -21.37 -7.61
C THR A 254 8.81 -20.98 -6.20
N VAL A 255 9.97 -21.50 -5.77
CA VAL A 255 10.63 -21.23 -4.48
C VAL A 255 11.76 -20.21 -4.65
N GLU A 256 12.52 -20.21 -5.75
CA GLU A 256 13.59 -19.24 -6.03
C GLU A 256 13.05 -17.88 -6.48
N LEU A 257 11.89 -17.84 -7.16
CA LEU A 257 11.19 -16.58 -7.49
C LEU A 257 10.81 -15.79 -6.22
N ARG A 258 10.49 -16.48 -5.12
CA ARG A 258 10.20 -15.85 -3.81
C ARG A 258 11.39 -15.14 -3.21
N GLN A 259 12.61 -15.54 -3.57
CA GLN A 259 13.81 -14.92 -3.02
C GLN A 259 14.09 -13.60 -3.72
N VAL A 260 13.84 -13.54 -5.03
CA VAL A 260 13.90 -12.31 -5.84
C VAL A 260 12.72 -11.38 -5.53
N GLU A 261 11.52 -11.91 -5.32
CA GLU A 261 10.33 -11.16 -4.93
C GLU A 261 10.33 -10.70 -3.47
N ARG A 262 10.89 -11.46 -2.51
CA ARG A 262 11.09 -10.97 -1.12
C ARG A 262 12.07 -9.81 -1.07
N LEU A 263 13.11 -9.83 -1.92
CA LEU A 263 14.05 -8.72 -2.07
C LEU A 263 13.38 -7.50 -2.73
N ALA A 264 12.43 -7.71 -3.65
CA ALA A 264 11.66 -6.64 -4.30
C ALA A 264 10.49 -6.11 -3.43
N ALA A 265 9.79 -6.96 -2.69
CA ALA A 265 8.68 -6.60 -1.81
C ALA A 265 9.14 -5.85 -0.55
N ALA A 266 10.34 -6.18 -0.05
CA ALA A 266 11.02 -5.39 0.98
C ALA A 266 11.31 -3.94 0.54
N MET A 267 11.27 -3.65 -0.78
CA MET A 267 11.47 -2.31 -1.34
C MET A 267 10.16 -1.54 -1.60
N THR A 268 8.96 -2.09 -1.31
CA THR A 268 7.69 -1.43 -1.69
C THR A 268 6.56 -1.45 -0.65
N GLU A 269 6.68 -2.11 0.52
CA GLU A 269 5.55 -2.14 1.47
C GLU A 269 5.49 -1.02 2.53
N THR A 270 4.47 -0.17 2.38
CA THR A 270 3.96 0.81 3.35
C THR A 270 3.13 0.13 4.46
N VAL A 271 3.55 0.35 5.72
CA VAL A 271 2.85 0.34 7.05
C VAL A 271 1.81 -0.75 7.44
N THR A 272 2.22 -1.64 8.35
CA THR A 272 1.49 -2.12 9.55
C THR A 272 2.52 -2.53 10.61
N GLU A 273 2.17 -2.36 11.87
CA GLU A 273 3.07 -2.07 12.99
C GLU A 273 3.76 -3.31 13.61
N ALA A 274 5.09 -3.30 13.67
CA ALA A 274 5.86 -4.16 14.57
C ALA A 274 6.24 -3.39 15.86
N PRO A 275 6.10 -3.99 17.06
CA PRO A 275 6.61 -3.40 18.31
C PRO A 275 8.13 -3.55 18.38
N GLY A 276 8.86 -2.43 18.50
CA GLY A 276 10.31 -2.41 18.75
C GLY A 276 11.18 -1.70 17.70
N ALA A 277 10.59 -1.23 16.60
CA ALA A 277 11.32 -0.47 15.57
C ALA A 277 11.67 0.96 16.04
N VAL A 278 12.91 1.40 15.83
CA VAL A 278 13.33 2.80 16.03
C VAL A 278 12.62 3.67 14.98
N ARG A 279 11.59 4.43 15.39
CA ARG A 279 10.75 5.25 14.49
C ARG A 279 11.14 6.72 14.43
N SER A 280 12.01 7.13 15.34
CA SER A 280 12.53 8.49 15.44
C SER A 280 14.01 8.42 15.73
N GLY A 281 14.77 9.34 15.16
CA GLY A 281 16.20 9.38 15.36
C GLY A 281 16.80 10.73 15.00
N ARG A 282 18.06 10.91 15.37
CA ARG A 282 18.85 12.08 15.01
C ARG A 282 20.18 11.63 14.44
N LEU A 283 20.70 12.42 13.50
CA LEU A 283 22.03 12.28 12.97
C LEU A 283 22.97 13.20 13.73
N ARG A 284 24.02 12.63 14.33
CA ARG A 284 25.15 13.37 14.91
C ARG A 284 26.22 13.54 13.85
N MET A 285 26.47 14.79 13.48
CA MET A 285 27.50 15.20 12.53
C MET A 285 28.90 15.18 13.20
N PRO A 286 29.99 15.12 12.40
CA PRO A 286 31.37 15.18 12.93
C PRO A 286 31.67 16.42 13.78
N ASP A 287 31.04 17.55 13.46
CA ASP A 287 31.14 18.82 14.18
C ASP A 287 30.34 18.84 15.51
N GLY A 288 29.64 17.75 15.83
CA GLY A 288 28.78 17.62 17.01
C GLY A 288 27.36 18.14 16.83
N ARG A 289 27.01 18.70 15.65
CA ARG A 289 25.66 19.15 15.34
C ARG A 289 24.70 17.96 15.26
N MET A 290 23.49 18.14 15.79
CA MET A 290 22.42 17.15 15.76
C MET A 290 21.36 17.56 14.75
N VAL A 291 20.98 16.64 13.85
CA VAL A 291 19.94 16.85 12.83
C VAL A 291 18.81 15.87 13.07
N ALA A 292 17.59 16.36 13.29
CA ALA A 292 16.44 15.50 13.53
C ALA A 292 15.93 14.90 12.22
N ILE A 293 15.56 13.63 12.24
CA ILE A 293 14.90 12.97 11.10
C ILE A 293 13.40 13.25 11.21
N ALA A 294 12.84 13.94 10.22
CA ALA A 294 11.42 14.27 10.20
C ALA A 294 10.56 13.02 9.93
N GLN A 295 9.25 13.11 10.21
CA GLN A 295 8.33 11.99 9.96
C GLN A 295 8.28 11.57 8.49
N GLY A 296 8.61 12.45 7.55
CA GLY A 296 8.70 12.15 6.12
C GLY A 296 10.04 11.59 5.65
N GLY A 297 11.02 11.41 6.56
CA GLY A 297 12.39 11.07 6.22
C GLY A 297 13.33 12.28 6.20
N LEU A 298 14.53 12.08 5.65
CA LEU A 298 15.61 13.06 5.56
C LEU A 298 16.49 12.75 4.35
N ARG A 299 16.52 13.65 3.37
CA ARG A 299 17.38 13.57 2.17
C ARG A 299 18.75 14.15 2.46
N ILE A 300 19.78 13.47 2.00
CA ILE A 300 21.19 13.82 2.21
C ILE A 300 21.85 14.04 0.86
N GLY A 301 22.54 15.16 0.68
CA GLY A 301 23.26 15.43 -0.57
C GLY A 301 23.92 16.80 -0.57
N ARG A 302 24.57 17.14 -1.68
CA ARG A 302 25.29 18.42 -1.81
C ARG A 302 24.38 19.60 -2.23
N MET A 303 23.20 19.33 -2.79
CA MET A 303 22.27 20.40 -3.18
C MET A 303 21.54 20.99 -1.96
N THR A 304 21.28 22.30 -2.00
CA THR A 304 20.70 23.08 -0.90
C THR A 304 19.23 22.78 -0.62
N ASP A 305 18.56 22.04 -1.50
CA ASP A 305 17.20 21.55 -1.35
C ASP A 305 17.10 20.18 -0.65
N ASN A 306 18.25 19.60 -0.26
CA ASN A 306 18.29 18.46 0.65
C ASN A 306 18.05 18.90 2.09
N ASP A 307 17.46 18.01 2.87
CA ASP A 307 17.16 18.24 4.28
C ASP A 307 18.46 18.26 5.13
N LEU A 308 19.47 17.48 4.72
CA LEU A 308 20.85 17.56 5.19
C LEU A 308 21.81 17.82 4.04
N VAL A 309 22.37 19.03 4.02
CA VAL A 309 23.35 19.45 3.02
C VAL A 309 24.76 19.06 3.47
N LEU A 310 25.48 18.32 2.63
CA LEU A 310 26.88 17.98 2.80
C LEU A 310 27.76 18.83 1.88
N GLU A 311 28.75 19.51 2.45
CA GLU A 311 29.74 20.29 1.67
C GLU A 311 30.86 19.42 1.08
N ASP A 312 30.81 18.10 1.29
CA ASP A 312 31.80 17.17 0.76
C ASP A 312 31.69 17.04 -0.78
N PRO A 313 32.74 17.37 -1.56
CA PRO A 313 32.70 17.27 -3.01
C PRO A 313 32.53 15.83 -3.52
N ARG A 314 32.81 14.81 -2.68
CA ARG A 314 32.57 13.40 -3.00
C ARG A 314 31.10 12.98 -2.79
N ALA A 315 30.28 13.82 -2.16
CA ALA A 315 28.85 13.59 -2.10
C ALA A 315 28.17 14.01 -3.42
N SER A 316 27.40 13.09 -4.00
CA SER A 316 26.41 13.38 -5.04
C SER A 316 25.45 14.50 -4.66
N ARG A 317 24.84 15.13 -5.69
CA ARG A 317 23.82 16.18 -5.54
C ARG A 317 22.66 15.75 -4.63
N TYR A 318 22.15 14.55 -4.88
CA TYR A 318 21.23 13.80 -4.01
C TYR A 318 21.92 12.45 -3.80
N HIS A 319 22.28 12.12 -2.57
CA HIS A 319 23.20 11.01 -2.29
C HIS A 319 22.49 9.86 -1.60
N ALA A 320 21.77 10.16 -0.52
CA ALA A 320 21.08 9.16 0.27
C ALA A 320 19.72 9.69 0.73
N HIS A 321 18.83 8.78 1.09
CA HIS A 321 17.57 9.12 1.72
C HIS A 321 17.35 8.20 2.91
N ILE A 322 17.18 8.79 4.09
CA ILE A 322 16.67 8.08 5.25
C ILE A 322 15.16 8.21 5.25
N MET A 323 14.45 7.10 5.25
CA MET A 323 13.00 7.05 5.19
C MET A 323 12.45 6.15 6.31
N PRO A 324 11.29 6.51 6.89
CA PRO A 324 10.60 5.61 7.80
C PRO A 324 10.14 4.34 7.05
N SER A 325 10.27 3.20 7.70
CA SER A 325 9.76 1.90 7.24
C SER A 325 9.01 1.19 8.37
N ARG A 326 8.35 0.06 8.05
CA ARG A 326 7.68 -0.80 9.04
C ARG A 326 8.62 -1.29 10.16
N SER A 327 9.89 -1.48 9.84
CA SER A 327 10.90 -2.09 10.71
C SER A 327 11.89 -1.11 11.34
N GLY A 328 11.75 0.20 11.05
CA GLY A 328 12.61 1.26 11.59
C GLY A 328 12.95 2.31 10.54
N LEU A 329 13.97 3.13 10.80
CA LEU A 329 14.49 4.08 9.82
C LEU A 329 15.42 3.35 8.84
N LEU A 330 15.10 3.42 7.55
CA LEU A 330 15.84 2.79 6.47
C LEU A 330 16.68 3.84 5.75
N ILE A 331 17.98 3.63 5.58
CA ILE A 331 18.81 4.43 4.70
C ILE A 331 18.96 3.75 3.34
N LYS A 332 18.82 4.51 2.26
CA LYS A 332 19.00 4.04 0.89
C LYS A 332 19.98 4.94 0.14
N ASP A 333 20.87 4.32 -0.63
CA ASP A 333 21.69 5.03 -1.63
C ASP A 333 20.83 5.44 -2.85
N LEU A 334 20.94 6.68 -3.27
CA LEU A 334 20.20 7.22 -4.43
C LEU A 334 21.02 7.12 -5.72
N HIS A 335 21.62 5.96 -5.96
CA HIS A 335 22.56 5.72 -7.07
C HIS A 335 23.71 6.72 -7.06
N SER A 336 24.32 6.92 -5.89
CA SER A 336 25.37 7.90 -5.75
C SER A 336 26.68 7.43 -6.40
N ALA A 337 27.55 8.38 -6.77
CA ALA A 337 28.78 8.05 -7.48
C ALA A 337 29.80 7.28 -6.61
N ASN A 338 29.72 7.42 -5.29
CA ASN A 338 30.70 6.88 -4.34
C ASN A 338 30.09 5.91 -3.31
N GLY A 339 28.78 5.64 -3.41
CA GLY A 339 28.05 4.76 -2.50
C GLY A 339 27.84 5.34 -1.10
N VAL A 340 26.88 4.74 -0.40
CA VAL A 340 26.67 4.91 1.04
C VAL A 340 27.24 3.69 1.75
N PHE A 341 27.86 3.90 2.91
CA PHE A 341 28.35 2.82 3.76
C PHE A 341 27.74 2.92 5.15
N VAL A 342 27.34 1.80 5.73
CA VAL A 342 26.87 1.70 7.12
C VAL A 342 27.79 0.73 7.85
N ASN A 343 28.42 1.19 8.93
CA ASN A 343 29.41 0.41 9.70
C ASN A 343 30.53 -0.17 8.83
N GLU A 344 31.04 0.63 7.90
CA GLU A 344 32.08 0.30 6.90
C GLU A 344 31.63 -0.58 5.73
N ASP A 345 30.45 -1.19 5.79
CA ASP A 345 29.90 -2.02 4.71
C ASP A 345 29.16 -1.16 3.66
N PRO A 346 29.43 -1.32 2.36
CA PRO A 346 28.67 -0.65 1.32
C PRO A 346 27.23 -1.17 1.29
N ILE A 347 26.27 -0.28 1.06
CA ILE A 347 24.87 -0.66 0.94
C ILE A 347 24.46 -0.70 -0.53
N ASP A 348 24.10 -1.89 -1.02
CA ASP A 348 23.60 -2.09 -2.39
C ASP A 348 22.07 -1.98 -2.46
N SER A 349 21.41 -2.01 -1.29
CA SER A 349 19.98 -1.85 -1.10
C SER A 349 19.71 -1.08 0.20
N GLY A 350 18.44 -0.82 0.54
CA GLY A 350 18.12 -0.10 1.77
C GLY A 350 18.51 -0.90 3.02
N VAL A 351 19.12 -0.25 4.01
CA VAL A 351 19.53 -0.86 5.30
C VAL A 351 18.82 -0.18 6.46
N LEU A 352 18.36 -0.98 7.43
CA LEU A 352 17.75 -0.47 8.66
C LEU A 352 18.84 0.06 9.58
N LEU A 353 18.63 1.28 10.08
CA LEU A 353 19.52 1.93 11.03
C LEU A 353 19.22 1.47 12.45
N ALA A 354 20.25 0.97 13.12
CA ALA A 354 20.27 0.68 14.55
C ALA A 354 20.97 1.80 15.32
N ASP A 355 20.59 2.00 16.59
CA ASP A 355 21.22 3.00 17.45
C ASP A 355 22.75 2.84 17.46
N GLY A 356 23.47 3.93 17.18
CA GLY A 356 24.93 3.95 17.12
C GLY A 356 25.55 3.66 15.76
N ASP A 357 24.77 3.31 14.73
CA ASP A 357 25.28 3.05 13.38
C ASP A 357 26.08 4.23 12.82
N GLN A 358 27.20 3.94 12.17
CA GLN A 358 28.04 4.91 11.48
C GLN A 358 27.75 4.92 9.98
N ILE A 359 27.21 6.02 9.49
CA ILE A 359 26.90 6.25 8.08
C ILE A 359 28.04 7.05 7.46
N ARG A 360 28.73 6.49 6.46
CA ARG A 360 29.78 7.18 5.70
C ARG A 360 29.29 7.53 4.30
N ILE A 361 29.34 8.83 3.98
CA ILE A 361 29.01 9.42 2.68
C ILE A 361 30.19 10.27 2.23
N GLY A 362 30.85 9.89 1.14
CA GLY A 362 32.13 10.48 0.77
C GLY A 362 33.17 10.31 1.90
N GLY A 363 33.67 11.42 2.44
CA GLY A 363 34.52 11.48 3.62
C GLY A 363 33.82 11.88 4.92
N THR A 364 32.51 12.13 4.89
CA THR A 364 31.75 12.49 6.09
C THR A 364 31.24 11.25 6.79
N ILE A 365 31.51 11.12 8.10
CA ILE A 365 31.00 10.04 8.96
C ILE A 365 29.96 10.62 9.91
N ILE A 366 28.74 10.08 9.86
CA ILE A 366 27.58 10.55 10.61
C ILE A 366 27.13 9.42 11.52
N THR A 367 26.88 9.69 12.80
CA THR A 367 26.37 8.67 13.73
C THR A 367 24.86 8.78 13.85
N PHE A 368 24.15 7.69 13.62
CA PHE A 368 22.72 7.62 13.89
C PHE A 368 22.45 7.38 15.38
N GLN A 369 21.50 8.12 15.93
CA GLN A 369 21.02 7.96 17.30
C GLN A 369 19.51 7.72 17.30
N ALA A 370 19.11 6.60 17.85
CA ALA A 370 17.71 6.25 18.05
C ALA A 370 17.09 7.14 19.14
N LEU A 371 15.85 7.55 18.92
CA LEU A 371 14.98 8.13 19.94
C LEU A 371 13.87 7.12 20.19
N GLY A 372 13.89 6.53 21.39
CA GLY A 372 12.94 5.49 21.84
C GLY A 372 11.54 6.02 22.12
#